data_AF-A0AAV4LLM1-F1
#
_entry.id   AF-A0AAV4LLM1-F1
#
_cell.length_a   1.000
_cell.length_b   1.000
_cell.length_c   1.000
_cell.angle_alpha   90.00
_cell.angle_beta   90.00
_cell.angle_gamma   90.00
#
_symmetry.space_group_name_H-M   'P 1'
#
loop_
_entity.id
_entity.type
_entity.pdbx_description
1 polymer ?
#
loop_
_entity_poly.entity_id
_entity_poly.type
_entity_poly.pdbx_seq_one_letter_code
_entity_poly.pdbx_strand_id
1 'polypeptide(L)'
;MYYAYILETSRKARAARQVYDYLNKHRKENLLPSQVVAGFPIRDGIRVNQTDKNRVLNLRLHDEHMSPYFKTNMSLFHLIMIDETADIWAYRGENGWMFLFEGIQEAPKPFGAHGYDMR
;
A
#
# COMPACT_ATOMS: atom_id res chain seq x y z
N MET A 1 8.43 0.87 -8.70
CA MET A 1 7.11 1.11 -8.07
C MET A 1 6.52 -0.22 -7.60
N TYR A 2 6.22 -0.33 -6.31
CA TYR A 2 5.60 -1.50 -5.71
C TYR A 2 4.08 -1.31 -5.62
N TYR A 3 3.32 -2.40 -5.63
CA TYR A 3 1.86 -2.33 -5.49
C TYR A 3 1.33 -3.38 -4.53
N ALA A 4 0.23 -3.05 -3.86
CA ALA A 4 -0.57 -3.95 -3.06
C ALA A 4 -2.03 -3.81 -3.50
N TYR A 5 -2.57 -4.86 -4.11
CA TYR A 5 -3.94 -4.91 -4.59
C TYR A 5 -4.78 -5.83 -3.73
N ILE A 6 -5.74 -5.24 -3.01
CA ILE A 6 -6.66 -5.92 -2.11
C ILE A 6 -7.96 -6.14 -2.87
N LEU A 7 -8.26 -7.40 -3.20
CA LEU A 7 -9.50 -7.77 -3.87
C LEU A 7 -10.69 -7.64 -2.93
N GLU A 8 -11.86 -7.45 -3.50
CA GLU A 8 -13.12 -7.24 -2.78
C GLU A 8 -13.52 -8.40 -1.86
N THR A 9 -13.04 -9.60 -2.15
CA THR A 9 -13.21 -10.82 -1.35
C THR A 9 -12.19 -10.96 -0.21
N SER A 10 -11.19 -10.10 -0.10
CA SER A 10 -10.24 -10.12 1.02
C SER A 10 -10.91 -9.68 2.32
N ARG A 11 -10.48 -10.25 3.45
CA ARG A 11 -10.89 -9.79 4.80
C ARG A 11 -10.52 -8.31 5.06
N LYS A 12 -9.56 -7.76 4.30
CA LYS A 12 -9.13 -6.35 4.41
C LYS A 12 -9.85 -5.41 3.45
N ALA A 13 -10.71 -5.92 2.56
CA ALA A 13 -11.48 -5.13 1.60
C ALA A 13 -12.23 -3.95 2.25
N ARG A 14 -12.96 -4.22 3.34
CA ARG A 14 -13.72 -3.20 4.07
C ARG A 14 -12.81 -2.11 4.63
N ALA A 15 -11.69 -2.48 5.25
CA ALA A 15 -10.74 -1.53 5.82
C ALA A 15 -10.07 -0.69 4.73
N ALA A 16 -9.68 -1.31 3.62
CA ALA A 16 -9.11 -0.64 2.46
C ALA A 16 -10.07 0.40 1.86
N ARG A 17 -11.35 0.04 1.70
CA ARG A 17 -12.42 0.95 1.27
C ARG A 17 -12.55 2.14 2.21
N GLN A 18 -12.59 1.89 3.52
CA GLN A 18 -12.72 2.96 4.53
C GLN A 18 -11.54 3.93 4.49
N VAL A 19 -10.31 3.42 4.31
CA VAL A 19 -9.13 4.27 4.15
C VAL A 19 -9.24 5.10 2.88
N TYR A 20 -9.58 4.48 1.74
CA TYR A 20 -9.75 5.20 0.49
C TYR A 20 -10.82 6.29 0.59
N ASP A 21 -12.00 5.97 1.12
CA ASP A 21 -13.11 6.93 1.22
C ASP A 21 -12.77 8.08 2.17
N TYR A 22 -12.01 7.81 3.23
CA TYR A 22 -11.48 8.85 4.10
C TYR A 22 -10.53 9.79 3.35
N LEU A 23 -9.55 9.23 2.65
CA LEU A 23 -8.58 10.00 1.85
C LEU A 23 -9.30 10.83 0.79
N ASN A 24 -10.30 10.24 0.13
CA ASN A 24 -11.07 10.91 -0.91
C ASN A 24 -11.85 12.11 -0.37
N LYS A 25 -12.37 12.02 0.86
CA LYS A 25 -13.11 13.13 1.51
C LYS A 25 -12.20 14.25 1.99
N HIS A 26 -10.95 13.95 2.36
CA HIS A 26 -10.02 14.91 2.96
C HIS A 26 -8.90 15.36 2.01
N ARG A 27 -8.97 14.95 0.74
CA ARG A 27 -8.01 15.37 -0.28
C ARG A 27 -8.09 16.88 -0.50
N LYS A 28 -6.92 17.51 -0.63
CA LYS A 28 -6.79 18.91 -1.07
C LYS A 28 -6.46 19.03 -2.55
N GLU A 29 -5.96 17.95 -3.14
CA GLU A 29 -5.49 17.88 -4.52
C GLU A 29 -6.53 17.19 -5.43
N ASN A 30 -6.37 17.39 -6.73
CA ASN A 30 -7.17 16.71 -7.74
C ASN A 30 -6.85 15.21 -7.78
N LEU A 31 -7.83 14.42 -8.22
CA LEU A 31 -7.63 12.99 -8.42
C LEU A 31 -6.62 12.76 -9.54
N LEU A 32 -5.71 11.83 -9.31
CA LEU A 32 -4.75 11.37 -10.31
C LEU A 32 -5.48 10.57 -11.39
N PRO A 33 -5.00 10.62 -12.65
CA PRO A 33 -5.65 9.98 -13.77
C PRO A 33 -5.70 8.46 -13.62
N SER A 34 -6.58 7.85 -14.41
CA SER A 34 -6.65 6.40 -14.52
C SER A 34 -5.39 5.84 -15.18
N GLN A 35 -4.96 4.66 -14.75
CA GLN A 35 -3.79 3.96 -15.27
C GLN A 35 -3.96 2.45 -15.16
N VAL A 36 -3.05 1.68 -15.74
CA VAL A 36 -3.02 0.22 -15.65
C VAL A 36 -1.74 -0.19 -14.93
N VAL A 37 -1.87 -0.93 -13.83
CA VAL A 37 -0.73 -1.43 -13.05
C VAL A 37 -0.82 -2.94 -12.97
N ALA A 38 0.22 -3.63 -13.45
CA ALA A 38 0.28 -5.11 -13.50
C ALA A 38 -0.97 -5.74 -14.15
N GLY A 39 -1.52 -5.10 -15.18
CA GLY A 39 -2.74 -5.54 -15.87
C GLY A 39 -4.05 -5.18 -15.19
N PHE A 40 -4.01 -4.57 -13.99
CA PHE A 40 -5.21 -4.11 -13.30
C PHE A 40 -5.51 -2.65 -13.66
N PRO A 41 -6.68 -2.35 -14.25
CA PRO A 41 -7.12 -0.98 -14.45
C PRO A 41 -7.47 -0.34 -13.10
N ILE A 42 -6.89 0.83 -12.84
CA ILE A 42 -7.10 1.61 -11.63
C ILE A 42 -7.42 3.06 -11.97
N ARG A 43 -8.23 3.71 -11.13
CA ARG A 43 -8.74 5.07 -11.33
C ARG A 43 -8.83 5.84 -10.02
N ASP A 44 -9.13 7.12 -10.16
CA ASP A 44 -9.36 8.05 -9.05
C ASP A 44 -8.20 8.05 -8.04
N GLY A 45 -6.97 8.19 -8.51
CA GLY A 45 -5.81 8.07 -7.63
C GLY A 45 -5.71 9.23 -6.64
N ILE A 46 -5.26 8.93 -5.42
CA ILE A 46 -5.06 9.91 -4.37
C ILE A 46 -3.64 9.75 -3.84
N ARG A 47 -2.85 10.82 -3.88
CA ARG A 47 -1.59 10.88 -3.15
C ARG A 47 -1.88 10.99 -1.66
N VAL A 48 -1.29 10.10 -0.87
CA VAL A 48 -1.53 10.05 0.58
C VAL A 48 -0.62 11.06 1.27
N ASN A 49 -1.21 12.03 1.96
CA ASN A 49 -0.48 13.02 2.74
C ASN A 49 0.28 12.36 3.91
N GLN A 50 1.36 12.99 4.36
CA GLN A 50 2.18 12.49 5.47
C GLN A 50 1.34 12.18 6.72
N THR A 51 0.39 13.05 7.06
CA THR A 51 -0.50 12.90 8.22
C THR A 51 -1.40 11.67 8.16
N ASP A 52 -1.66 11.15 6.96
CA ASP A 52 -2.62 10.07 6.73
C ASP A 52 -1.95 8.73 6.38
N LYS A 53 -0.62 8.71 6.19
CA LYS A 53 0.13 7.48 5.87
C LYS A 53 -0.13 6.37 6.88
N ASN A 54 -0.22 6.72 8.17
CA ASN A 54 -0.53 5.78 9.25
C ASN A 54 -1.84 5.01 9.05
N ARG A 55 -2.83 5.58 8.34
CA ARG A 55 -4.09 4.87 8.04
C ARG A 55 -3.86 3.72 7.06
N VAL A 56 -2.97 3.91 6.09
CA VAL A 56 -2.59 2.87 5.13
C VAL A 56 -1.72 1.82 5.84
N LEU A 57 -0.73 2.24 6.64
CA LEU A 57 0.14 1.32 7.39
C LEU A 57 -0.65 0.44 8.37
N ASN A 58 -1.70 0.99 8.99
CA ASN A 58 -2.61 0.25 9.87
C ASN A 58 -3.45 -0.83 9.17
N LEU A 59 -3.47 -0.87 7.83
CA LEU A 59 -4.02 -2.01 7.11
C LEU A 59 -3.18 -3.27 7.32
N ARG A 60 -1.92 -3.18 7.77
CA ARG A 60 -1.02 -4.31 8.02
C ARG A 60 -0.93 -5.27 6.83
N LEU A 61 -0.58 -4.75 5.66
CA LEU A 61 -0.66 -5.49 4.39
C LEU A 61 0.12 -6.82 4.40
N HIS A 62 1.16 -6.94 5.22
CA HIS A 62 1.91 -8.19 5.44
C HIS A 62 1.03 -9.36 5.90
N ASP A 63 -0.06 -9.14 6.64
CA ASP A 63 -0.96 -10.25 7.04
C ASP A 63 -1.70 -10.90 5.86
N GLU A 64 -1.71 -10.26 4.70
CA GLU A 64 -2.34 -10.77 3.48
C GLU A 64 -1.34 -11.41 2.51
N HIS A 65 -0.04 -11.48 2.83
CA HIS A 65 1.00 -11.95 1.89
C HIS A 65 0.70 -13.34 1.29
N MET A 66 0.01 -14.21 2.02
CA MET A 66 -0.38 -15.55 1.55
C MET A 66 -1.85 -15.68 1.16
N SER A 67 -2.58 -14.58 1.17
CA SER A 67 -3.99 -14.53 0.79
C SER A 67 -4.13 -14.61 -0.74
N PRO A 68 -4.98 -15.49 -1.29
CA PRO A 68 -5.24 -15.51 -2.73
C PRO A 68 -5.92 -14.22 -3.21
N TYR A 69 -6.53 -13.47 -2.29
CA TYR A 69 -7.25 -12.22 -2.53
C TYR A 69 -6.36 -10.98 -2.44
N PHE A 70 -5.05 -11.17 -2.34
CA PHE A 70 -4.06 -10.11 -2.29
C PHE A 70 -3.03 -10.31 -3.39
N LYS A 71 -2.87 -9.31 -4.26
CA LYS A 71 -1.90 -9.35 -5.36
C LYS A 71 -0.85 -8.29 -5.13
N THR A 72 0.42 -8.67 -5.22
CA THR A 72 1.54 -7.75 -5.01
C THR A 72 2.78 -8.25 -5.75
N ASN A 73 3.66 -7.34 -6.17
CA ASN A 73 5.02 -7.64 -6.57
C ASN A 73 6.03 -7.50 -5.41
N MET A 74 5.57 -7.21 -4.21
CA MET A 74 6.39 -7.12 -3.00
C MET A 74 6.61 -8.50 -2.38
N SER A 75 7.83 -8.76 -1.93
CA SER A 75 8.08 -9.86 -0.99
C SER A 75 7.56 -9.52 0.41
N LEU A 76 7.44 -10.52 1.29
CA LEU A 76 7.07 -10.31 2.69
C LEU A 76 7.96 -9.26 3.39
N PHE A 77 9.26 -9.25 3.09
CA PHE A 77 10.19 -8.27 3.65
C PHE A 77 9.80 -6.84 3.26
N HIS A 78 9.52 -6.59 1.98
CA HIS A 78 9.06 -5.28 1.51
C HIS A 78 7.78 -4.85 2.24
N LEU A 79 6.84 -5.76 2.46
CA LEU A 79 5.57 -5.47 3.16
C LEU A 79 5.75 -5.12 4.65
N ILE A 80 6.77 -5.68 5.30
CA ILE A 80 7.11 -5.39 6.70
C ILE A 80 7.87 -4.06 6.80
N MET A 81 8.68 -3.74 5.80
CA MET A 81 9.54 -2.55 5.76
C MET A 81 8.82 -1.27 5.29
N ILE A 82 7.53 -1.32 4.95
CA ILE A 82 6.77 -0.12 4.59
C ILE A 82 6.66 0.78 5.82
N ASP A 83 7.17 2.00 5.70
CA ASP A 83 7.11 3.01 6.75
C ASP A 83 6.53 4.34 6.23
N GLU A 84 6.50 5.35 7.10
CA GLU A 84 5.98 6.68 6.76
C GLU A 84 6.86 7.47 5.78
N THR A 85 8.07 7.00 5.47
CA THR A 85 8.98 7.66 4.53
C THR A 85 8.63 7.33 3.09
N ALA A 86 8.04 6.16 2.84
CA ALA A 86 7.59 5.75 1.52
C ALA A 86 6.51 6.71 0.97
N ASP A 87 6.58 7.03 -0.33
CA ASP A 87 5.48 7.68 -1.03
C ASP A 87 4.37 6.65 -1.26
N ILE A 88 3.12 7.06 -0.98
CA ILE A 88 1.96 6.17 -1.03
C ILE A 88 0.88 6.82 -1.87
N TRP A 89 0.27 6.03 -2.76
CA TRP A 89 -0.94 6.40 -3.48
C TRP A 89 -2.02 5.36 -3.30
N ALA A 90 -3.26 5.80 -3.19
CA ALA A 90 -4.43 4.93 -3.10
C ALA A 90 -5.32 5.10 -4.34
N TYR A 91 -5.75 4.00 -4.93
CA TYR A 91 -6.59 3.98 -6.13
C TYR A 91 -7.77 3.02 -5.98
N ARG A 92 -8.84 3.29 -6.73
CA ARG A 92 -9.92 2.33 -6.97
C ARG A 92 -9.56 1.45 -8.15
N GLY A 93 -9.57 0.13 -7.95
CA GLY A 93 -9.57 -0.84 -9.05
C GLY A 93 -10.98 -1.30 -9.38
N GLU A 94 -11.13 -2.08 -10.44
CA GLU A 94 -12.44 -2.67 -10.80
C GLU A 94 -13.00 -3.59 -9.71
N ASN A 95 -12.15 -4.46 -9.14
CA ASN A 95 -12.55 -5.47 -8.16
C ASN A 95 -11.83 -5.32 -6.82
N GLY A 96 -11.50 -4.08 -6.41
CA GLY A 96 -10.78 -3.85 -5.16
C GLY A 96 -10.09 -2.49 -5.04
N TRP A 97 -9.11 -2.43 -4.15
CA TRP A 97 -8.34 -1.21 -3.84
C TRP A 97 -6.86 -1.46 -4.05
N MET A 98 -6.19 -0.54 -4.74
CA MET A 98 -4.76 -0.62 -4.98
C MET A 98 -4.03 0.46 -4.20
N PHE A 99 -2.99 0.05 -3.50
CA PHE A 99 -2.01 0.95 -2.90
C PHE A 99 -0.71 0.82 -3.68
N LEU A 100 -0.17 1.95 -4.13
CA LEU A 100 1.13 2.03 -4.79
C LEU A 100 2.14 2.60 -3.79
N PHE A 101 3.36 2.09 -3.86
CA PHE A 101 4.44 2.48 -2.98
C PHE A 101 5.70 2.77 -3.77
N GLU A 102 6.40 3.82 -3.38
CA GLU A 102 7.72 4.20 -3.87
C GLU A 102 8.63 4.57 -2.70
N GLY A 103 9.93 4.34 -2.84
CA GLY A 103 10.90 4.56 -1.76
C GLY A 103 10.91 3.49 -0.67
N ILE A 104 10.30 2.31 -0.90
CA ILE A 104 10.49 1.15 -0.01
C ILE A 104 11.93 0.68 -0.13
N GLN A 105 12.57 0.46 1.02
CA GLN A 105 13.94 -0.05 1.08
C GLN A 105 14.05 -1.46 0.49
N GLU A 106 15.06 -1.68 -0.36
CA GLU A 106 15.33 -2.99 -0.97
C GLU A 106 15.98 -3.97 0.00
N ALA A 107 16.73 -3.47 0.99
CA ALA A 107 17.42 -4.25 2.00
C ALA A 107 16.97 -3.82 3.41
N PRO A 108 16.90 -4.77 4.36
CA PRO A 108 16.63 -4.43 5.75
C PRO A 108 17.68 -3.45 6.28
N LYS A 109 17.25 -2.47 7.06
CA LYS A 109 18.20 -1.62 7.79
C LYS A 109 19.03 -2.52 8.71
N PRO A 110 20.35 -2.31 8.75
CA PRO A 110 21.19 -2.76 9.84
C PRO A 110 20.50 -2.58 11.21
N PHE A 111 20.23 -3.68 11.92
CA PHE A 111 19.75 -3.64 13.30
C PHE A 111 20.82 -4.24 14.23
N GLY A 112 21.01 -3.63 15.40
CA GLY A 112 22.06 -3.98 16.38
C GLY A 112 23.32 -3.09 16.33
N ALA A 113 24.12 -3.10 17.41
CA ALA A 113 25.32 -2.26 17.56
C ALA A 113 26.41 -2.49 16.48
N HIS A 114 26.31 -3.58 15.71
CA HIS A 114 27.25 -3.95 14.64
C HIS A 114 26.59 -4.12 13.27
N GLY A 115 25.34 -3.70 13.13
CA GLY A 115 24.70 -3.49 11.84
C GLY A 115 24.21 -4.73 11.07
N TYR A 116 24.35 -5.94 11.58
CA TYR A 116 23.61 -7.12 11.06
C TYR A 116 23.43 -8.13 12.19
N ASP A 117 22.51 -7.88 13.13
CA ASP A 117 22.08 -8.95 14.05
C ASP A 117 21.11 -9.88 13.30
N MET A 118 21.51 -11.15 13.16
CA MET A 118 20.74 -12.21 12.48
C MET A 118 19.80 -12.97 13.44
N ARG A 119 19.57 -12.44 14.65
CA ARG A 119 18.64 -12.98 15.64
C ARG A 119 17.24 -12.41 15.48
#